data_AF-A0A961JS56-F1
#
_entry.id   AF-A0A961JS56-F1
#
_cell.length_a   1.000
_cell.length_b   1.000
_cell.length_c   1.000
_cell.angle_alpha   90.00
_cell.angle_beta   90.00
_cell.angle_gamma   90.00
#
_symmetry.space_group_name_H-M   'P 1'
#
loop_
_entity.id
_entity.type
_entity.pdbx_description
1 polymer ?
#
loop_
_entity_poly.entity_id
_entity_poly.type
_entity_poly.pdbx_seq_one_letter_code
_entity_poly.pdbx_strand_id
1 'polypeptide(L)'
;MLGALGRGADRVVLSEENWIGEAFEGAACPPYPDATRRLSRIVQALPGRDVTLYLAVRHPAEFASSVYAEALRHHPGKVDALRMRQYWLAAETPWSDLIARLQTACPSAAIVVWRYETYRARRQEITERLVGLNLPPLPEIDDPGLTVRPPPDDIAAAAPHRDRAAFHVLEGRFSLFSQAEYDRLTAHYAAECRLIAADPPRPIAGAL
;
A
#
# COMPACT_ATOMS: atom_id res chain seq x y z
N MET A 1 -9.94 -15.66 -18.22
CA MET A 1 -10.04 -17.00 -17.59
C MET A 1 -8.78 -17.23 -16.76
N LEU A 2 -8.77 -16.78 -15.50
CA LEU A 2 -7.59 -16.92 -14.61
C LEU A 2 -7.27 -18.40 -14.31
N GLY A 3 -8.26 -19.30 -14.34
CA GLY A 3 -8.07 -20.73 -14.07
C GLY A 3 -7.15 -21.50 -15.04
N ALA A 4 -6.79 -20.91 -16.19
CA ALA A 4 -5.78 -21.48 -17.10
C ALA A 4 -4.34 -20.99 -16.83
N LEU A 5 -4.15 -20.00 -15.95
CA LEU A 5 -2.83 -19.49 -15.61
C LEU A 5 -2.03 -20.56 -14.88
N GLY A 6 -0.77 -20.72 -15.32
CA GLY A 6 0.16 -21.68 -14.74
C GLY A 6 -0.19 -23.14 -15.00
N ARG A 7 -0.81 -23.48 -16.14
CA ARG A 7 -0.86 -24.89 -16.57
C ARG A 7 0.56 -25.45 -16.64
N GLY A 8 0.84 -26.46 -15.83
CA GLY A 8 2.17 -27.09 -15.71
C GLY A 8 3.16 -26.36 -14.79
N ALA A 9 2.74 -25.30 -14.09
CA ALA A 9 3.58 -24.62 -13.09
C ALA A 9 3.07 -24.90 -11.67
N ASP A 10 4.00 -25.23 -10.77
CA ASP A 10 3.69 -25.48 -9.35
C ASP A 10 3.30 -24.18 -8.61
N ARG A 11 3.74 -23.03 -9.13
CA ARG A 11 3.47 -21.71 -8.56
C ARG A 11 3.29 -20.66 -9.64
N VAL A 12 2.34 -19.76 -9.42
CA VAL A 12 2.11 -18.57 -10.25
C VAL A 12 2.19 -17.35 -9.35
N VAL A 13 3.02 -16.38 -9.74
CA VAL A 13 3.09 -15.08 -9.07
C VAL A 13 2.41 -14.04 -9.95
N LEU A 14 1.42 -13.37 -9.38
CA LEU A 14 0.75 -12.23 -10.01
C LEU A 14 1.08 -10.99 -9.17
N SER A 15 1.67 -9.98 -9.80
CA SER A 15 1.99 -8.71 -9.15
C SER A 15 1.34 -7.59 -9.95
N GLU A 16 0.43 -6.87 -9.30
CA GLU A 16 -0.19 -5.66 -9.84
C GLU A 16 -0.65 -4.80 -8.65
N GLU A 17 -0.51 -3.48 -8.78
CA GLU A 17 -0.68 -2.49 -7.71
C GLU A 17 -2.14 -2.18 -7.35
N ASN A 18 -3.05 -2.27 -8.32
CA ASN A 18 -4.47 -1.91 -8.25
C ASN A 18 -5.44 -3.11 -8.13
N TRP A 19 -4.95 -4.32 -7.85
CA TRP A 19 -5.80 -5.50 -7.59
C TRP A 19 -6.81 -5.23 -6.46
N ILE A 20 -6.41 -4.43 -5.46
CA ILE A 20 -7.25 -4.01 -4.33
C ILE A 20 -8.07 -2.73 -4.60
N GLY A 21 -7.94 -2.16 -5.79
CA GLY A 21 -8.50 -0.86 -6.21
C GLY A 21 -7.42 0.21 -6.31
N GLU A 22 -7.72 1.30 -7.02
CA GLU A 22 -6.83 2.46 -7.07
C GLU A 22 -6.90 3.22 -5.74
N ALA A 23 -5.78 3.68 -5.22
CA ALA A 23 -5.75 4.39 -3.94
C ALA A 23 -6.52 5.72 -3.96
N PHE A 24 -6.82 6.27 -5.14
CA PHE A 24 -7.60 7.49 -5.33
C PHE A 24 -9.04 7.24 -5.85
N GLU A 25 -9.45 5.98 -6.10
CA GLU A 25 -10.83 5.65 -6.52
C GLU A 25 -11.83 6.25 -5.52
N GLY A 26 -12.51 7.34 -5.91
CA GLY A 26 -13.54 8.02 -5.14
C GLY A 26 -13.08 9.08 -4.12
N ALA A 27 -11.87 9.64 -4.20
CA ALA A 27 -11.31 10.49 -3.12
C ALA A 27 -11.42 9.79 -1.74
N ALA A 28 -11.40 8.45 -1.75
CA ALA A 28 -12.15 7.64 -0.82
C ALA A 28 -11.39 7.44 0.49
N CYS A 29 -12.02 8.00 1.48
CA CYS A 29 -11.87 7.70 2.88
C CYS A 29 -13.04 6.75 3.19
N PRO A 30 -12.82 5.45 3.50
CA PRO A 30 -11.55 4.77 3.77
C PRO A 30 -10.75 4.33 2.51
N PRO A 31 -9.43 4.06 2.64
CA PRO A 31 -8.62 3.55 1.55
C PRO A 31 -9.11 2.16 1.11
N TYR A 32 -9.06 1.93 -0.20
CA TYR A 32 -9.43 0.66 -0.85
C TYR A 32 -10.82 0.13 -0.42
N PRO A 33 -11.91 0.90 -0.65
CA PRO A 33 -13.26 0.50 -0.27
C PRO A 33 -13.72 -0.79 -0.97
N ASP A 34 -13.19 -1.04 -2.17
CA ASP A 34 -13.59 -2.16 -3.02
C ASP A 34 -12.67 -3.40 -2.90
N ALA A 35 -11.64 -3.35 -2.06
CA ALA A 35 -10.62 -4.41 -1.96
C ALA A 35 -11.25 -5.80 -1.71
N THR A 36 -12.17 -5.89 -0.75
CA THR A 36 -12.92 -7.10 -0.41
C THR A 36 -13.65 -7.67 -1.61
N ARG A 37 -14.39 -6.83 -2.36
CA ARG A 37 -15.15 -7.28 -3.53
C ARG A 37 -14.23 -7.74 -4.66
N ARG A 38 -13.12 -7.04 -4.90
CA ARG A 38 -12.18 -7.35 -5.97
C ARG A 38 -11.42 -8.64 -5.67
N LEU A 39 -10.79 -8.75 -4.50
CA LEU A 39 -9.99 -9.92 -4.13
C LEU A 39 -10.83 -11.19 -3.98
N SER A 40 -12.02 -11.11 -3.38
CA SER A 40 -12.89 -12.30 -3.25
C SER A 40 -13.23 -12.91 -4.61
N ARG A 41 -13.52 -12.09 -5.62
CA ARG A 41 -13.76 -12.57 -7.00
C ARG A 41 -12.54 -13.25 -7.61
N ILE A 42 -11.34 -12.74 -7.34
CA ILE A 42 -10.09 -13.32 -7.85
C ILE A 42 -9.82 -14.67 -7.19
N VAL A 43 -9.94 -14.73 -5.86
CA VAL A 43 -9.75 -15.96 -5.08
C VAL A 43 -10.77 -17.02 -5.51
N GLN A 44 -12.04 -16.65 -5.68
CA GLN A 44 -13.09 -17.55 -6.17
C GLN A 44 -12.84 -18.06 -7.59
N ALA A 45 -12.16 -17.29 -8.43
CA ALA A 45 -11.79 -17.68 -9.78
C ALA A 45 -10.60 -18.66 -9.85
N LEU A 46 -10.01 -19.01 -8.71
CA LEU A 46 -8.87 -19.93 -8.57
C LEU A 46 -9.23 -21.16 -7.72
N PRO A 47 -10.26 -21.94 -8.08
CA PRO A 47 -10.70 -23.08 -7.29
C PRO A 47 -9.60 -24.13 -7.16
N GLY A 48 -9.43 -24.67 -5.94
CA GLY A 48 -8.45 -25.72 -5.64
C GLY A 48 -6.99 -25.26 -5.64
N ARG A 49 -6.71 -23.94 -5.68
CA ARG A 49 -5.37 -23.39 -5.55
C ARG A 49 -5.19 -22.80 -4.15
N ASP A 50 -4.02 -23.04 -3.57
CA ASP A 50 -3.59 -22.34 -2.36
C ASP A 50 -3.22 -20.90 -2.72
N VAL A 51 -4.05 -19.95 -2.31
CA VAL A 51 -3.82 -18.52 -2.59
C VAL A 51 -3.11 -17.87 -1.40
N THR A 52 -2.05 -17.12 -1.68
CA THR A 52 -1.41 -16.24 -0.70
C THR A 52 -1.46 -14.80 -1.21
N LEU A 53 -2.05 -13.91 -0.43
CA LEU A 53 -2.10 -12.48 -0.67
C LEU A 53 -0.88 -11.82 0.00
N TYR A 54 -0.09 -11.11 -0.78
CA TYR A 54 1.08 -10.39 -0.31
C TYR A 54 0.75 -8.89 -0.31
N LEU A 55 0.81 -8.25 0.85
CA LEU A 55 0.42 -6.86 1.03
C LEU A 55 1.53 -6.06 1.73
N ALA A 56 1.94 -4.95 1.12
CA ALA A 56 2.77 -3.97 1.79
C ALA A 56 1.89 -2.90 2.45
N VAL A 57 2.10 -2.62 3.73
CA VAL A 57 1.53 -1.46 4.42
C VAL A 57 2.59 -0.36 4.51
N ARG A 58 2.17 0.90 4.53
CA ARG A 58 3.09 2.05 4.49
C ARG A 58 2.72 3.08 5.54
N HIS A 59 3.70 3.86 6.00
CA HIS A 59 3.47 4.99 6.87
C HIS A 59 2.34 5.89 6.32
N PRO A 60 1.27 6.17 7.09
CA PRO A 60 0.09 6.89 6.63
C PRO A 60 0.38 8.24 5.95
N ALA A 61 1.27 9.04 6.54
CA ALA A 61 1.59 10.37 5.99
C ALA A 61 2.32 10.25 4.64
N GLU A 62 3.21 9.26 4.53
CA GLU A 62 3.98 8.98 3.31
C GLU A 62 3.11 8.38 2.22
N PHE A 63 2.16 7.53 2.60
CA PHE A 63 1.18 6.95 1.70
C PHE A 63 0.24 8.01 1.15
N ALA A 64 -0.44 8.77 2.01
CA ALA A 64 -1.41 9.78 1.59
C ALA A 64 -0.77 10.89 0.74
N SER A 65 0.42 11.38 1.12
CA SER A 65 1.14 12.38 0.32
C SER A 65 1.54 11.83 -1.06
N SER A 66 1.94 10.55 -1.14
CA SER A 66 2.24 9.88 -2.40
C SER A 66 1.00 9.70 -3.27
N VAL A 67 -0.12 9.26 -2.70
CA VAL A 67 -1.40 9.09 -3.41
C VAL A 67 -1.92 10.42 -3.94
N TYR A 68 -1.81 11.49 -3.16
CA TYR A 68 -2.20 12.82 -3.63
C TYR A 68 -1.33 13.29 -4.81
N ALA A 69 0.00 13.14 -4.72
CA ALA A 69 0.90 13.49 -5.82
C ALA A 69 0.62 12.65 -7.09
N GLU A 70 0.32 11.37 -6.94
CA GLU A 70 -0.10 10.48 -8.03
C GLU A 70 -1.41 10.94 -8.67
N ALA A 71 -2.40 11.27 -7.83
CA ALA A 71 -3.69 11.76 -8.28
C ALA A 71 -3.57 13.10 -9.01
N LEU A 72 -2.64 13.99 -8.62
CA LEU A 72 -2.38 15.21 -9.37
C LEU A 72 -1.85 14.92 -10.78
N ARG A 73 -1.02 13.88 -10.95
CA ARG A 73 -0.46 13.50 -12.26
C ARG A 73 -1.53 12.97 -13.21
N HIS A 74 -2.42 12.11 -12.71
CA HIS A 74 -3.39 11.39 -13.56
C HIS A 74 -4.79 12.02 -13.58
N HIS A 75 -5.18 12.70 -12.51
CA HIS A 75 -6.53 13.20 -12.26
C HIS A 75 -6.55 14.54 -11.51
N PRO A 76 -5.92 15.60 -12.06
CA PRO A 76 -5.79 16.88 -11.37
C PRO A 76 -7.15 17.41 -10.93
N GLY A 77 -7.25 17.78 -9.65
CA GLY A 77 -8.46 18.34 -9.04
C GLY A 77 -9.55 17.35 -8.64
N LYS A 78 -9.36 16.03 -8.81
CA LYS A 78 -10.33 15.02 -8.34
C LYS A 78 -10.19 14.65 -6.86
N VAL A 79 -9.00 14.84 -6.29
CA VAL A 79 -8.73 14.57 -4.87
C VAL A 79 -8.70 15.88 -4.10
N ASP A 80 -9.29 15.87 -2.90
CA ASP A 80 -9.25 16.97 -1.94
C ASP A 80 -8.19 16.67 -0.88
N ALA A 81 -7.14 17.49 -0.84
CA ALA A 81 -6.00 17.30 0.06
C ALA A 81 -6.40 17.44 1.54
N LEU A 82 -7.28 18.39 1.86
CA LEU A 82 -7.71 18.67 3.23
C LEU A 82 -8.57 17.53 3.76
N ARG A 83 -9.49 17.02 2.94
CA ARG A 83 -10.32 15.86 3.29
C ARG A 83 -9.47 14.61 3.50
N MET A 84 -8.51 14.35 2.63
CA MET A 84 -7.59 13.21 2.77
C MET A 84 -6.79 13.33 4.08
N ARG A 85 -6.19 14.50 4.34
CA ARG A 85 -5.47 14.79 5.58
C ARG A 85 -6.33 14.55 6.82
N GLN A 86 -7.55 15.10 6.85
CA GLN A 86 -8.48 14.95 7.97
C GLN A 86 -8.83 13.48 8.25
N TYR A 87 -9.09 12.70 7.20
CA TYR A 87 -9.39 11.29 7.38
C TYR A 87 -8.22 10.53 8.00
N TRP A 88 -7.01 10.68 7.48
CA TRP A 88 -5.85 9.95 8.03
C TRP A 88 -5.50 10.37 9.46
N LEU A 89 -5.79 11.62 9.84
CA LEU A 89 -5.65 12.07 11.23
C LEU A 89 -6.72 11.50 12.17
N ALA A 90 -7.90 11.18 11.64
CA ALA A 90 -9.03 10.63 12.39
C ALA A 90 -9.08 9.09 12.37
N ALA A 91 -8.47 8.45 11.38
CA ALA A 91 -8.49 7.00 11.21
C ALA A 91 -7.51 6.33 12.19
N GLU A 92 -8.05 5.69 13.21
CA GLU A 92 -7.27 4.98 14.23
C GLU A 92 -6.78 3.59 13.80
N THR A 93 -7.21 3.00 12.68
CA THR A 93 -6.74 1.63 12.30
C THR A 93 -6.86 1.33 10.80
N PRO A 94 -6.43 2.21 9.88
CA PRO A 94 -6.69 2.04 8.45
C PRO A 94 -6.11 0.74 7.86
N TRP A 95 -5.00 0.23 8.37
CA TRP A 95 -4.34 -0.95 7.80
C TRP A 95 -4.80 -2.26 8.42
N SER A 96 -4.91 -2.32 9.75
CA SER A 96 -5.40 -3.52 10.43
C SER A 96 -6.87 -3.80 10.08
N ASP A 97 -7.71 -2.76 9.93
CA ASP A 97 -9.07 -2.90 9.42
C ASP A 97 -9.11 -3.47 8.00
N LEU A 98 -8.29 -2.94 7.08
CA LEU A 98 -8.19 -3.47 5.72
C LEU A 98 -7.82 -4.96 5.74
N ILE A 99 -6.82 -5.34 6.53
CA ILE A 99 -6.37 -6.73 6.63
C ILE A 99 -7.50 -7.62 7.18
N ALA A 100 -8.19 -7.20 8.25
CA ALA A 100 -9.31 -7.94 8.83
C ALA A 100 -10.47 -8.13 7.83
N ARG A 101 -10.80 -7.07 7.06
CA ARG A 101 -11.79 -7.14 5.98
C ARG A 101 -11.36 -8.12 4.88
N LEU A 102 -10.08 -8.16 4.53
CA LEU A 102 -9.56 -9.10 3.53
C LEU A 102 -9.55 -10.55 4.03
N GLN A 103 -9.17 -10.80 5.27
CA GLN A 103 -9.22 -12.14 5.89
C GLN A 103 -10.66 -12.67 5.91
N THR A 104 -11.62 -11.81 6.28
CA THR A 104 -13.05 -12.17 6.29
C THR A 104 -13.57 -12.45 4.88
N ALA A 105 -13.16 -11.65 3.89
CA ALA A 105 -13.59 -11.79 2.50
C ALA A 105 -12.97 -12.99 1.77
N CYS A 106 -11.76 -13.37 2.15
CA CYS A 106 -10.94 -14.39 1.49
C CYS A 106 -10.44 -15.40 2.54
N PRO A 107 -11.32 -16.13 3.24
CA PRO A 107 -10.93 -16.95 4.39
C PRO A 107 -10.02 -18.14 4.02
N SER A 108 -10.01 -18.54 2.74
CA SER A 108 -9.13 -19.59 2.22
C SER A 108 -7.75 -19.08 1.80
N ALA A 109 -7.55 -17.76 1.75
CA ALA A 109 -6.27 -17.17 1.35
C ALA A 109 -5.43 -16.85 2.58
N ALA A 110 -4.16 -17.27 2.56
CA ALA A 110 -3.19 -16.76 3.51
C ALA A 110 -2.90 -15.29 3.19
N ILE A 111 -2.66 -14.46 4.20
CA ILE A 111 -2.18 -13.09 4.01
C ILE A 111 -0.78 -12.99 4.59
N VAL A 112 0.12 -12.32 3.87
CA VAL A 112 1.49 -12.03 4.28
C VAL A 112 1.67 -10.52 4.17
N VAL A 113 2.06 -9.89 5.28
CA VAL A 113 2.20 -8.43 5.36
C VAL A 113 3.64 -8.05 5.69
N TRP A 114 4.12 -6.96 5.10
CA TRP A 114 5.35 -6.29 5.49
C TRP A 114 5.21 -4.78 5.41
N ARG A 115 6.15 -4.07 6.01
CA ARG A 115 6.26 -2.62 5.89
C ARG A 115 6.96 -2.22 4.59
N TYR A 116 6.36 -1.34 3.80
CA TYR A 116 6.94 -0.81 2.58
C TYR A 116 8.34 -0.24 2.80
N GLU A 117 8.59 0.42 3.94
CA GLU A 117 9.89 1.02 4.25
C GLU A 117 11.01 -0.02 4.38
N THR A 118 10.68 -1.28 4.63
CA THR A 118 11.66 -2.37 4.73
C THR A 118 11.93 -3.07 3.40
N TYR A 119 11.20 -2.72 2.33
CA TYR A 119 11.27 -3.41 1.05
C TYR A 119 12.69 -3.50 0.49
N ARG A 120 13.45 -2.39 0.45
CA ARG A 120 14.81 -2.41 -0.10
C ARG A 120 15.73 -3.35 0.66
N ALA A 121 15.72 -3.27 1.99
CA ALA A 121 16.56 -4.11 2.84
C ALA A 121 16.16 -5.58 2.81
N ARG A 122 14.89 -5.89 2.51
CA ARG A 122 14.33 -7.25 2.52
C ARG A 122 13.94 -7.76 1.13
N ARG A 123 14.41 -7.11 0.05
CA ARG A 123 14.01 -7.42 -1.33
C ARG A 123 14.24 -8.88 -1.69
N GLN A 124 15.38 -9.44 -1.26
CA GLN A 124 15.71 -10.86 -1.41
C GLN A 124 14.62 -11.74 -0.81
N GLU A 125 14.40 -11.61 0.51
CA GLU A 125 13.45 -12.44 1.26
C GLU A 125 12.01 -12.31 0.74
N ILE A 126 11.57 -11.10 0.41
CA ILE A 126 10.24 -10.86 -0.15
C ILE A 126 10.10 -11.58 -1.49
N THR A 127 11.10 -11.47 -2.37
CA THR A 127 11.07 -12.10 -3.69
C THR A 127 11.10 -13.62 -3.57
N GLU A 128 11.97 -14.17 -2.73
CA GLU A 128 12.05 -15.62 -2.44
C GLU A 128 10.73 -16.16 -1.90
N ARG A 129 10.07 -15.42 -1.00
CA ARG A 129 8.74 -15.80 -0.51
C ARG A 129 7.67 -15.75 -1.58
N LEU A 130 7.68 -14.73 -2.45
CA LEU A 130 6.76 -14.61 -3.58
C LEU A 130 6.93 -15.79 -4.54
N VAL A 131 8.16 -16.08 -4.97
CA VAL A 131 8.44 -17.13 -5.98
C VAL A 131 8.56 -18.53 -5.39
N GLY A 132 8.68 -18.68 -4.07
CA GLY A 132 8.78 -19.97 -3.39
C GLY A 132 10.09 -20.72 -3.63
N LEU A 133 11.14 -20.00 -4.03
CA LEU A 133 12.46 -20.55 -4.36
C LEU A 133 13.53 -19.71 -3.66
N ASN A 134 14.62 -20.36 -3.28
CA ASN A 134 15.83 -19.64 -2.88
C ASN A 134 16.49 -19.09 -4.15
N LEU A 135 16.75 -17.80 -4.15
CA LEU A 135 17.33 -17.11 -5.31
C LEU A 135 18.82 -16.85 -5.06
N PRO A 136 19.64 -16.76 -6.11
CA PRO A 136 20.94 -16.10 -5.96
C PRO A 136 20.73 -14.65 -5.50
N PRO A 137 21.78 -13.98 -4.98
CA PRO A 137 21.70 -12.57 -4.64
C PRO A 137 21.11 -11.76 -5.79
N LEU A 138 20.01 -11.08 -5.51
CA LEU A 138 19.34 -10.26 -6.49
C LEU A 138 20.23 -9.05 -6.85
N PRO A 139 20.28 -8.65 -8.13
CA PRO A 139 21.11 -7.52 -8.55
C PRO A 139 20.65 -6.21 -7.89
N GLU A 140 21.53 -5.23 -7.75
CA GLU A 140 21.08 -3.88 -7.46
C GLU A 140 20.28 -3.34 -8.65
N ILE A 141 19.18 -2.65 -8.35
CA ILE A 141 18.31 -2.04 -9.36
C ILE A 141 18.17 -0.57 -8.95
N ASP A 142 18.49 0.32 -9.88
CA ASP A 142 18.27 1.75 -9.71
C ASP A 142 16.78 2.05 -9.58
N ASP A 143 16.48 3.18 -8.94
CA ASP A 143 15.08 3.60 -8.85
C ASP A 143 14.51 3.91 -10.23
N PRO A 144 13.29 3.41 -10.53
CA PRO A 144 12.64 3.76 -11.77
C PRO A 144 12.44 5.28 -11.83
N GLY A 145 13.05 5.93 -12.83
CA GLY A 145 12.98 7.39 -12.98
C GLY A 145 11.54 7.94 -13.08
N LEU A 146 10.59 7.11 -13.53
CA LEU A 146 9.17 7.46 -13.62
C LEU A 146 8.42 7.44 -12.28
N THR A 147 9.03 6.90 -11.23
CA THR A 147 8.43 6.80 -9.87
C THR A 147 9.03 7.79 -8.88
N VAL A 148 9.88 8.70 -9.37
CA VAL A 148 10.46 9.77 -8.54
C VAL A 148 9.34 10.72 -8.12
N ARG A 149 9.25 10.97 -6.81
CA ARG A 149 8.31 11.95 -6.27
C ARG A 149 8.66 13.34 -6.83
N PRO A 150 7.69 14.08 -7.39
CA PRO A 150 7.94 15.44 -7.84
C PRO A 150 8.42 16.34 -6.68
N PRO A 151 9.27 17.35 -6.97
CA PRO A 151 9.62 18.39 -6.02
C PRO A 151 8.39 19.08 -5.41
N PRO A 152 8.48 19.61 -4.17
CA PRO A 152 7.36 20.31 -3.53
C PRO A 152 6.80 21.47 -4.34
N ASP A 153 7.66 22.23 -5.00
CA ASP A 153 7.26 23.39 -5.81
C ASP A 153 6.43 22.98 -7.03
N ASP A 154 6.78 21.87 -7.68
CA ASP A 154 6.03 21.31 -8.81
C ASP A 154 4.63 20.85 -8.36
N ILE A 155 4.55 20.23 -7.18
CA ILE A 155 3.27 19.82 -6.57
C ILE A 155 2.43 21.06 -6.25
N ALA A 156 3.01 22.09 -5.63
CA ALA A 156 2.30 23.32 -5.31
C ALA A 156 1.81 24.07 -6.56
N ALA A 157 2.59 24.05 -7.64
CA ALA A 157 2.24 24.65 -8.92
C ALA A 157 1.09 23.91 -9.61
N ALA A 158 1.10 22.57 -9.59
CA ALA A 158 0.08 21.73 -10.22
C ALA A 158 -1.23 21.62 -9.40
N ALA A 159 -1.16 21.79 -8.09
CA ALA A 159 -2.30 21.60 -7.20
C ALA A 159 -3.37 22.71 -7.32
N PRO A 160 -4.66 22.35 -7.15
CA PRO A 160 -5.73 23.32 -6.94
C PRO A 160 -5.43 24.27 -5.76
N HIS A 161 -5.74 25.55 -5.92
CA HIS A 161 -5.47 26.57 -4.87
C HIS A 161 -6.08 26.18 -3.51
N ARG A 162 -7.27 25.58 -3.50
CA ARG A 162 -7.97 25.13 -2.28
C ARG A 162 -7.17 24.12 -1.45
N ASP A 163 -6.27 23.36 -2.07
CA ASP A 163 -5.53 22.29 -1.41
C ASP A 163 -4.24 22.79 -0.74
N ARG A 164 -3.72 23.94 -1.18
CA ARG A 164 -2.40 24.46 -0.76
C ARG A 164 -2.27 24.70 0.75
N ALA A 165 -3.39 24.92 1.45
CA ALA A 165 -3.40 25.07 2.90
C ALA A 165 -3.00 23.80 3.66
N ALA A 166 -3.07 22.63 3.01
CA ALA A 166 -2.64 21.35 3.59
C ALA A 166 -1.15 21.06 3.38
N PHE A 167 -0.41 21.91 2.66
CA PHE A 167 0.91 21.56 2.15
C PHE A 167 2.01 21.93 3.14
N HIS A 168 2.88 20.96 3.37
CA HIS A 168 4.06 21.08 4.20
C HIS A 168 5.27 20.55 3.44
N VAL A 169 6.46 20.97 3.87
CA VAL A 169 7.73 20.42 3.39
C VAL A 169 8.44 19.81 4.59
N LEU A 170 8.63 18.50 4.58
CA LEU A 170 9.37 17.75 5.60
C LEU A 170 10.60 17.15 4.94
N GLU A 171 11.78 17.44 5.48
CA GLU A 171 13.07 16.95 4.92
C GLU A 171 13.23 17.22 3.40
N GLY A 172 12.75 18.37 2.94
CA GLY A 172 12.80 18.75 1.52
C GLY A 172 11.78 18.04 0.62
N ARG A 173 10.85 17.26 1.19
CA ARG A 173 9.82 16.51 0.47
C ARG A 173 8.43 17.06 0.77
N PHE A 174 7.54 16.95 -0.22
CA PHE A 174 6.14 17.30 -0.06
C PHE A 174 5.46 16.39 0.96
N SER A 175 4.66 17.00 1.83
CA SER A 175 3.83 16.33 2.83
C SER A 175 2.46 17.00 2.93
N LEU A 176 1.41 16.20 3.12
CA LEU A 176 0.08 16.69 3.53
C LEU A 176 -0.04 16.94 5.04
N PHE A 177 1.01 16.63 5.81
CA PHE A 177 0.98 16.65 7.26
C PHE A 177 2.12 17.52 7.78
N SER A 178 1.83 18.29 8.82
CA SER A 178 2.86 19.01 9.57
C SER A 178 3.78 18.02 10.31
N GLN A 179 4.92 18.47 10.81
CA GLN A 179 5.84 17.61 11.58
C GLN A 179 5.14 16.97 12.79
N ALA A 180 4.37 17.74 13.56
CA ALA A 180 3.66 17.21 14.72
C ALA A 180 2.62 16.13 14.36
N GLU A 181 1.97 16.29 13.21
CA GLU A 181 1.02 15.30 12.69
C GLU A 181 1.72 14.06 12.16
N TYR A 182 2.86 14.23 11.49
CA TYR A 182 3.72 13.13 11.05
C TYR A 182 4.18 12.28 12.24
N ASP A 183 4.64 12.92 13.32
CA ASP A 183 5.10 12.23 14.53
C ASP A 183 3.95 11.46 15.21
N ARG A 184 2.75 12.06 15.25
CA ARG A 184 1.54 11.39 15.74
C ARG A 184 1.20 10.16 14.90
N LEU A 185 1.21 10.28 13.57
CA LEU A 185 0.96 9.17 12.65
C LEU A 185 2.06 8.09 12.74
N THR A 186 3.29 8.46 13.08
CA THR A 186 4.39 7.51 13.29
C THR A 186 4.12 6.62 14.50
N ALA A 187 3.77 7.23 15.64
CA ALA A 187 3.44 6.48 16.85
C ALA A 187 2.25 5.53 16.63
N HIS A 188 1.26 6.04 15.89
CA HIS A 188 0.07 5.30 15.51
C HIS A 188 0.37 4.09 14.62
N TYR A 189 1.13 4.32 13.54
CA TYR A 189 1.53 3.29 12.60
C TYR A 189 2.38 2.19 13.26
N ALA A 190 3.23 2.55 14.23
CA ALA A 190 3.97 1.58 15.02
C ALA A 190 3.06 0.72 15.91
N ALA A 191 1.97 1.27 16.43
CA ALA A 191 0.96 0.49 17.14
C ALA A 191 0.22 -0.47 16.19
N GLU A 192 -0.17 -0.01 15.00
CA GLU A 192 -0.80 -0.87 13.98
C GLU A 192 0.12 -2.02 13.55
N CYS A 193 1.39 -1.75 13.27
CA CYS A 193 2.33 -2.80 12.87
C CYS A 193 2.46 -3.89 13.95
N ARG A 194 2.44 -3.51 15.23
CA ARG A 194 2.42 -4.46 16.35
C ARG A 194 1.13 -5.29 16.40
N LEU A 195 -0.02 -4.68 16.14
CA LEU A 195 -1.30 -5.40 16.07
C LEU A 195 -1.30 -6.41 14.92
N ILE A 196 -0.87 -5.99 13.73
CA ILE A 196 -0.78 -6.84 12.53
C ILE A 196 0.20 -8.00 12.74
N ALA A 197 1.28 -7.79 13.50
CA ALA A 197 2.24 -8.84 13.82
C ALA A 197 1.73 -9.85 14.87
N ALA A 198 0.75 -9.47 15.70
CA ALA A 198 0.26 -10.28 16.83
C ALA A 198 -0.94 -11.19 16.48
N ASP A 199 -1.80 -10.76 15.55
CA ASP A 199 -2.88 -11.57 14.96
C ASP A 199 -2.35 -12.22 13.67
N PRO A 200 -2.71 -13.45 13.23
CA PRO A 200 -1.90 -14.14 12.23
C PRO A 200 -2.38 -13.94 10.78
N PRO A 201 -1.81 -12.98 10.02
CA PRO A 201 -1.21 -13.27 8.72
C PRO A 201 0.23 -13.76 8.94
N ARG A 202 0.67 -14.84 8.28
CA ARG A 202 2.03 -15.40 8.46
C ARG A 202 3.07 -14.30 8.23
N PRO A 203 3.73 -13.75 9.26
CA PRO A 203 4.61 -12.63 9.05
C PRO A 203 5.86 -13.08 8.29
N ILE A 204 6.45 -12.16 7.54
CA ILE A 204 7.86 -12.25 7.21
C ILE A 204 8.61 -11.93 8.51
N ALA A 205 9.46 -12.85 9.00
CA ALA A 205 10.01 -12.76 10.35
C ALA A 205 10.81 -11.46 10.54
N GLY A 206 10.33 -10.57 11.42
CA GLY A 206 10.95 -9.25 11.68
C GLY A 206 10.70 -8.17 10.61
N ALA A 207 9.71 -8.35 9.71
CA ALA A 207 9.35 -7.38 8.67
C ALA A 207 8.21 -6.43 9.05
N LEU A 208 7.65 -6.60 10.26
CA LEU A 208 6.62 -5.76 10.86
C LEU A 208 7.16 -5.11 12.13
#